data_AF-A0A7D6CDT1-F1
#
_entry.id   AF-A0A7D6CDT1-F1
#
_cell.length_a   1.000
_cell.length_b   1.000
_cell.length_c   1.000
_cell.angle_alpha   90.00
_cell.angle_beta   90.00
_cell.angle_gamma   90.00
#
_symmetry.space_group_name_H-M   'P 1'
#
loop_
_entity.id
_entity.type
_entity.pdbx_description
1 polymer ?
#
loop_
_entity_poly.entity_id
_entity_poly.type
_entity_poly.pdbx_seq_one_letter_code
_entity_poly.pdbx_strand_id
1 'polypeptide(L)'
;MLTGRVVRFDEVRGYGFIAPDGGGDDVFVHANTVDGDKWALGPGVPVEYEAVENERGPKALTVRVLGPAVAGERAAPVRTVVPSNGRGQEPGLGGVEDEEGLCDVLSERSFVTETTEALLISVPDLTGAQIVAVRARMLALARRHGWVEG
;
A
#
# COMPACT_ATOMS: atom_id res chain seq x y z
N MET A 1 -18.08 -1.49 -9.51
CA MET A 1 -16.63 -1.22 -9.44
C MET A 1 -16.36 0.15 -10.06
N LEU A 2 -15.52 0.94 -9.41
CA LEU A 2 -15.11 2.29 -9.81
C LEU A 2 -13.68 2.24 -10.37
N THR A 3 -13.30 3.24 -11.16
CA THR A 3 -11.95 3.38 -11.70
C THR A 3 -11.36 4.72 -11.28
N GLY A 4 -10.04 4.75 -11.12
CA GLY A 4 -9.32 5.97 -10.76
C GLY A 4 -7.82 5.84 -10.94
N ARG A 5 -7.09 6.87 -10.52
CA ARG A 5 -5.62 6.90 -10.51
C ARG A 5 -5.09 7.20 -9.13
N VAL A 6 -4.01 6.51 -8.77
CA VAL A 6 -3.29 6.80 -7.53
C VAL A 6 -2.65 8.18 -7.64
N VAL A 7 -3.00 9.12 -6.77
CA VAL A 7 -2.42 10.47 -6.75
C VAL A 7 -1.14 10.49 -5.92
N ARG A 8 -1.21 9.84 -4.76
CA ARG A 8 -0.08 9.67 -3.84
C ARG A 8 -0.22 8.36 -3.11
N PHE A 9 0.91 7.71 -2.90
CA PHE A 9 1.00 6.50 -2.11
C PHE A 9 2.32 6.56 -1.35
N ASP A 10 2.25 6.34 -0.03
CA ASP A 10 3.41 6.24 0.82
C ASP A 10 3.68 4.75 1.03
N GLU A 11 4.68 4.23 0.32
CA GLU A 11 5.06 2.82 0.38
C GLU A 11 5.57 2.40 1.76
N VAL A 12 6.11 3.36 2.53
CA VAL A 12 6.63 3.11 3.87
C VAL A 12 5.49 3.02 4.87
N ARG A 13 4.51 3.94 4.77
CA ARG A 13 3.33 3.96 5.66
C ARG A 13 2.19 3.06 5.20
N GLY A 14 2.25 2.52 3.98
CA GLY A 14 1.27 1.58 3.45
C GLY A 14 -0.11 2.20 3.16
N TYR A 15 -0.21 3.51 2.94
CA TYR A 15 -1.47 4.15 2.58
C TYR A 15 -1.32 5.18 1.47
N GLY A 16 -2.43 5.46 0.78
CA GLY A 16 -2.47 6.43 -0.30
C GLY A 16 -3.88 6.91 -0.61
N PHE A 17 -3.98 7.63 -1.72
CA PHE A 17 -5.20 8.28 -2.16
C PHE A 17 -5.37 8.07 -3.66
N ILE A 18 -6.58 7.71 -4.06
CA ILE A 18 -6.99 7.46 -5.44
C ILE A 18 -7.94 8.58 -5.86
N ALA A 19 -7.63 9.26 -6.95
CA ALA A 19 -8.55 10.16 -7.61
C ALA A 19 -9.51 9.36 -8.48
N PRO A 20 -10.83 9.37 -8.22
CA PRO A 20 -11.83 8.75 -9.09
C PRO A 20 -11.86 9.42 -10.47
N ASP A 21 -12.00 8.62 -11.52
CA ASP A 21 -12.09 9.12 -12.91
C ASP A 21 -13.40 9.90 -13.14
N GLY A 22 -14.48 9.51 -12.44
CA GLY A 22 -15.76 10.21 -12.45
C GLY A 22 -15.77 11.56 -11.74
N GLY A 23 -14.63 11.99 -11.17
CA GLY A 23 -14.55 13.15 -10.28
C GLY A 23 -15.16 12.87 -8.90
N GLY A 24 -14.78 13.67 -7.91
CA GLY A 24 -15.23 13.51 -6.52
C GLY A 24 -14.09 13.68 -5.52
N ASP A 25 -14.36 13.32 -4.26
CA ASP A 25 -13.37 13.32 -3.19
C ASP A 25 -12.34 12.19 -3.39
N ASP A 26 -11.12 12.43 -2.91
CA ASP A 26 -10.05 11.45 -2.99
C ASP A 26 -10.39 10.23 -2.13
N VAL A 27 -10.29 9.03 -2.71
CA VAL A 27 -10.61 7.79 -2.02
C VAL A 27 -9.38 7.25 -1.32
N PHE A 28 -9.50 7.04 -0.01
CA PHE A 28 -8.43 6.48 0.81
C PHE A 28 -8.19 5.00 0.46
N VAL A 29 -6.93 4.63 0.22
CA VAL A 29 -6.51 3.25 -0.04
C VAL A 29 -5.46 2.81 0.97
N HIS A 30 -5.57 1.55 1.41
CA HIS A 30 -4.58 0.91 2.27
C HIS A 30 -3.88 -0.20 1.47
N ALA A 31 -2.58 -0.41 1.69
CA ALA A 31 -1.80 -1.44 1.00
C ALA A 31 -2.40 -2.85 1.19
N ASN A 32 -3.08 -3.07 2.32
CA ASN A 32 -3.73 -4.36 2.63
C ASN A 32 -5.04 -4.60 1.85
N THR A 33 -5.62 -3.58 1.22
CA THR A 33 -6.85 -3.72 0.41
C THR A 33 -6.55 -3.92 -1.08
N VAL A 34 -5.26 -3.99 -1.43
CA VAL A 34 -4.82 -4.13 -2.81
C VAL A 34 -4.56 -5.60 -3.12
N ASP A 35 -5.26 -6.09 -4.13
CA ASP A 35 -5.13 -7.45 -4.65
C ASP A 35 -3.94 -7.48 -5.62
N GLY A 36 -2.82 -8.07 -5.17
CA GLY A 36 -1.59 -8.23 -5.93
C GLY A 36 -0.37 -7.50 -5.35
N ASP A 37 0.47 -6.98 -6.23
CA ASP A 37 1.75 -6.38 -5.85
C ASP A 37 1.54 -4.96 -5.29
N LYS A 38 1.58 -4.83 -3.96
CA LYS A 38 1.45 -3.55 -3.23
C LYS A 38 2.49 -2.50 -3.64
N TRP A 39 3.63 -2.93 -4.20
CA TRP A 39 4.66 -2.04 -4.78
C TRP A 39 4.30 -1.51 -6.17
N ALA A 40 3.25 -2.01 -6.81
CA ALA A 40 2.76 -1.51 -8.09
C ALA A 40 1.86 -0.25 -7.95
N LEU A 41 1.57 0.21 -6.72
CA LEU A 41 0.72 1.38 -6.44
C LEU A 41 1.50 2.70 -6.53
N GLY A 42 2.19 2.90 -7.66
CA GLY A 42 2.88 4.16 -7.93
C GLY A 42 1.90 5.31 -8.25
N PRO A 43 2.33 6.57 -8.09
CA PRO A 43 1.55 7.72 -8.54
C PRO A 43 1.31 7.65 -10.05
N GLY A 44 0.08 7.93 -10.47
CA GLY A 44 -0.39 7.91 -11.86
C GLY A 44 -0.88 6.55 -12.36
N VAL A 45 -0.74 5.49 -11.56
CA VAL A 45 -1.16 4.13 -11.93
C VAL A 45 -2.69 4.03 -11.95
N PRO A 46 -3.28 3.47 -13.03
CA PRO A 46 -4.70 3.24 -13.13
C PRO A 46 -5.10 2.03 -12.28
N VAL A 47 -6.14 2.21 -11.48
CA VAL A 47 -6.65 1.18 -10.57
C VAL A 47 -8.16 1.08 -10.70
N GLU A 48 -8.66 -0.14 -10.56
CA GLU A 48 -10.06 -0.46 -10.37
C GLU A 48 -10.29 -0.73 -8.89
N TYR A 49 -11.33 -0.15 -8.30
CA TYR A 49 -11.60 -0.32 -6.89
C TYR A 49 -13.08 -0.30 -6.52
N GLU A 50 -13.39 -0.80 -5.32
CA GLU A 50 -14.70 -0.64 -4.70
C GLU A 50 -14.60 0.34 -3.53
N ALA A 51 -15.42 1.40 -3.56
CA ALA A 51 -15.45 2.42 -2.51
C ALA A 51 -16.64 2.21 -1.58
N VAL A 52 -16.39 2.34 -0.27
CA VAL A 52 -17.42 2.37 0.76
C VAL A 52 -17.23 3.61 1.63
N GLU A 53 -18.34 4.26 1.95
CA GLU A 53 -18.39 5.40 2.85
C GLU A 53 -18.23 4.93 4.30
N ASN A 54 -17.24 5.47 5.01
CA ASN A 54 -17.00 5.20 6.43
C ASN A 54 -16.97 6.51 7.22
N GLU A 55 -16.90 6.42 8.55
CA GLU A 55 -16.80 7.59 9.46
C GLU A 55 -15.61 8.52 9.17
N ARG A 56 -14.60 8.04 8.42
CA ARG A 56 -13.41 8.82 8.00
C ARG A 56 -13.42 9.25 6.53
N GLY A 57 -14.53 9.05 5.81
CA GLY A 57 -14.66 9.35 4.39
C GLY A 57 -14.59 8.11 3.49
N PRO A 58 -14.56 8.30 2.15
CA PRO A 58 -14.59 7.21 1.19
C PRO A 58 -13.31 6.37 1.24
N LYS A 59 -13.47 5.06 1.46
CA LYS A 59 -12.36 4.08 1.56
C LYS A 59 -12.49 2.99 0.49
N ALA A 60 -11.37 2.62 -0.12
CA ALA A 60 -11.28 1.51 -1.05
C ALA A 60 -11.15 0.17 -0.31
N LEU A 61 -12.06 -0.78 -0.59
CA LEU A 61 -12.09 -2.12 0.01
C LEU A 61 -11.34 -3.18 -0.78
N THR A 62 -11.50 -3.16 -2.11
CA THR A 62 -10.83 -4.06 -3.03
C THR A 62 -10.23 -3.21 -4.12
N VAL A 63 -8.91 -3.26 -4.30
CA VAL A 63 -8.18 -2.48 -5.31
C VAL A 63 -7.42 -3.42 -6.22
N ARG A 64 -7.62 -3.31 -7.53
CA ARG A 64 -6.91 -4.06 -8.56
C ARG A 64 -6.16 -3.11 -9.48
N VAL A 65 -4.88 -3.38 -9.69
CA VAL A 65 -4.04 -2.60 -10.60
C VAL A 65 -4.33 -2.99 -12.05
N LEU A 66 -4.68 -2.03 -12.90
CA LEU A 66 -5.06 -2.27 -14.30
C LEU A 66 -3.85 -2.33 -15.27
N GLY A 67 -2.64 -2.37 -14.74
CA GLY A 67 -1.37 -2.43 -15.50
C GLY A 67 -0.72 -1.06 -15.71
N PRO A 68 0.55 -1.01 -16.18
CA PRO A 68 1.28 0.24 -16.33
C PRO A 68 0.61 1.10 -17.40
N ALA A 69 0.06 2.25 -16.98
CA ALA A 69 -0.43 3.25 -17.90
C ALA A 69 0.72 3.75 -18.77
N VAL A 70 0.68 3.41 -20.06
CA VAL A 70 1.39 4.18 -21.06
C VAL A 70 0.94 5.64 -20.96
N ALA A 71 1.91 6.53 -20.80
CA ALA A 71 1.71 7.96 -20.64
C ALA A 71 0.88 8.51 -21.80
N GLY A 72 -0.33 8.95 -21.49
CA GLY A 72 -1.28 9.49 -22.45
C GLY A 72 -2.27 10.39 -21.75
N GLU A 73 -2.04 11.68 -21.91
CA GLU A 73 -2.95 12.82 -21.77
C GLU A 73 -3.16 13.51 -20.40
N ARG A 74 -3.00 14.83 -20.49
CA ARG A 74 -3.07 15.90 -19.49
C ARG A 74 -4.48 16.09 -18.92
N ALA A 75 -4.55 16.42 -17.63
CA ALA A 75 -5.40 17.49 -17.06
C ALA A 75 -4.91 17.79 -15.62
N ALA A 76 -4.04 18.78 -15.42
CA ALA A 76 -4.33 20.19 -15.09
C ALA A 76 -4.71 20.44 -13.60
N PRO A 77 -4.19 21.52 -12.96
CA PRO A 77 -4.13 21.64 -11.50
C PRO A 77 -5.26 22.51 -10.93
N VAL A 78 -5.94 22.10 -9.85
CA VAL A 78 -6.83 23.02 -9.11
C VAL A 78 -6.74 22.82 -7.59
N ARG A 79 -6.00 23.75 -6.99
CA ARG A 79 -6.32 24.59 -5.82
C ARG A 79 -7.33 24.01 -4.81
N THR A 80 -6.83 23.57 -3.66
CA THR A 80 -7.65 23.43 -2.46
C THR A 80 -7.94 24.81 -1.88
N VAL A 81 -9.17 25.28 -2.10
CA VAL A 81 -9.80 26.30 -1.26
C VAL A 81 -10.25 25.59 0.02
N VAL A 82 -9.80 26.07 1.17
CA VAL A 82 -10.32 25.68 2.48
C VAL A 82 -11.52 26.57 2.78
N PRO A 83 -12.74 26.05 2.98
CA PRO A 83 -13.75 26.77 3.73
C PRO A 83 -13.65 26.38 5.20
N SER A 84 -13.39 27.39 6.02
CA SER A 84 -13.58 27.41 7.47
C SER A 84 -15.07 27.49 7.80
N ASN A 85 -15.54 26.60 8.68
CA ASN A 85 -16.64 26.77 9.66
C ASN A 85 -16.72 25.45 10.44
N GLY A 86 -16.51 25.32 11.75
CA GLY A 86 -16.80 26.26 12.82
C GLY A 86 -17.96 25.70 13.65
N ARG A 87 -17.63 25.18 14.85
CA ARG A 87 -18.48 25.05 16.05
C ARG A 87 -19.08 23.66 16.37
N GLY A 88 -18.29 22.90 17.16
CA GLY A 88 -18.68 22.46 18.50
C GLY A 88 -19.42 21.14 18.65
N GLN A 89 -18.76 20.13 19.25
CA GLN A 89 -19.12 19.59 20.58
C GLN A 89 -18.21 18.39 20.90
N GLU A 90 -17.30 18.56 21.85
CA GLU A 90 -16.75 17.43 22.62
C GLU A 90 -17.81 17.01 23.67
N PRO A 91 -17.94 15.72 23.99
CA PRO A 91 -17.14 15.23 25.10
C PRO A 91 -16.64 13.77 24.95
N GLY A 92 -15.35 13.58 25.24
CA GLY A 92 -14.92 12.76 26.38
C GLY A 92 -15.06 11.23 26.33
N LEU A 93 -13.87 10.61 26.28
CA LEU A 93 -13.41 9.43 27.05
C LEU A 93 -13.76 8.03 26.51
N GLY A 94 -12.72 7.41 25.95
CA GLY A 94 -12.60 5.97 25.77
C GLY A 94 -11.34 5.70 24.96
N GLY A 95 -10.20 5.59 25.65
CA GLY A 95 -8.92 5.28 25.02
C GLY A 95 -9.02 3.96 24.27
N VAL A 96 -9.05 4.04 22.93
CA VAL A 96 -8.61 2.95 22.09
C VAL A 96 -7.17 3.28 21.78
N GLU A 97 -6.34 2.59 22.55
CA GLU A 97 -4.93 2.31 22.35
C GLU A 97 -4.49 2.65 20.94
N ASP A 98 -3.49 3.52 20.87
CA ASP A 98 -2.64 3.70 19.71
C ASP A 98 -2.29 2.32 19.14
N GLU A 99 -3.06 1.84 18.16
CA GLU A 99 -2.55 0.93 17.12
C GLU A 99 -1.58 1.77 16.29
N GLU A 100 -0.45 2.12 16.93
CA GLU A 100 0.85 1.98 16.32
C GLU A 100 0.82 0.62 15.61
N GLY A 101 0.39 0.67 14.36
CA GLY A 101 0.60 -0.36 13.38
C GLY A 101 2.10 -0.52 13.27
N LEU A 102 2.62 -1.32 14.19
CA LEU A 102 3.92 -1.93 14.20
C LEU A 102 4.07 -2.53 12.82
N CYS A 103 4.73 -1.82 11.91
CA CYS A 103 5.43 -2.49 10.83
C CYS A 103 6.41 -3.40 11.55
N ASP A 104 5.97 -4.61 11.88
CA ASP A 104 6.79 -5.64 12.50
C ASP A 104 7.97 -5.83 11.56
N VAL A 105 9.07 -5.19 11.90
CA VAL A 105 10.32 -5.37 11.20
C VAL A 105 10.61 -6.86 11.36
N LEU A 106 10.59 -7.60 10.24
CA LEU A 106 10.59 -9.06 10.32
C LEU A 106 11.87 -9.51 10.99
N SER A 107 11.78 -10.44 11.94
CA SER A 107 13.01 -11.12 12.38
C SER A 107 13.70 -11.73 11.17
N GLU A 108 15.02 -11.63 11.12
CA GLU A 108 15.81 -12.24 10.05
C GLU A 108 15.45 -13.71 9.79
N ARG A 109 15.07 -14.44 10.85
CA ARG A 109 14.65 -15.85 10.76
C ARG A 109 13.35 -16.00 9.99
N SER A 110 12.34 -15.17 10.28
CA SER A 110 11.09 -15.19 9.50
C SER A 110 11.35 -14.82 8.06
N PHE A 111 12.12 -13.77 7.81
CA PHE A 111 12.44 -13.34 6.45
C PHE A 111 13.13 -14.46 5.65
N VAL A 112 14.07 -15.17 6.27
CA VAL A 112 14.76 -16.34 5.69
C VAL A 112 13.78 -17.46 5.38
N THR A 113 12.88 -17.80 6.31
CA THR A 113 11.89 -18.87 6.14
C THR A 113 10.93 -18.54 5.00
N GLU A 114 10.27 -17.37 5.05
CA GLU A 114 9.31 -16.92 4.04
C GLU A 114 9.95 -16.87 2.65
N THR A 115 11.17 -16.34 2.54
CA THR A 115 11.91 -16.33 1.27
C THR A 115 12.18 -17.75 0.77
N THR A 116 12.51 -18.68 1.66
CA THR A 116 12.78 -20.08 1.29
C THR A 116 11.51 -20.74 0.76
N GLU A 117 10.38 -20.57 1.44
CA GLU A 117 9.11 -21.15 1.04
C GLU A 117 8.62 -20.57 -0.29
N ALA A 118 8.70 -19.25 -0.46
CA ALA A 118 8.34 -18.59 -1.71
C ALA A 118 9.19 -19.10 -2.90
N LEU A 119 10.49 -19.32 -2.70
CA LEU A 119 11.37 -19.87 -3.74
C LEU A 119 11.02 -21.31 -4.10
N LEU A 120 10.74 -22.16 -3.10
CA LEU A 120 10.36 -23.56 -3.32
C LEU A 120 9.03 -23.69 -4.07
N ILE A 121 8.06 -22.81 -3.77
CA ILE A 121 6.75 -22.78 -4.44
C ILE A 121 6.89 -22.27 -5.87
N SER A 122 7.65 -21.20 -6.08
CA SER A 122 7.71 -20.51 -7.37
C SER A 122 8.59 -21.24 -8.39
N VAL A 123 9.68 -21.86 -7.94
CA VAL A 123 10.66 -22.52 -8.82
C VAL A 123 11.11 -23.84 -8.19
N PRO A 124 10.35 -24.94 -8.39
CA PRO A 124 10.61 -26.22 -7.74
C PRO A 124 11.92 -26.90 -8.17
N ASP A 125 12.51 -26.48 -9.30
CA ASP A 125 13.78 -27.01 -9.81
C ASP A 125 15.02 -26.35 -9.19
N LEU A 126 14.84 -25.35 -8.32
CA LEU A 126 15.97 -24.74 -7.61
C LEU A 126 16.68 -25.77 -6.73
N THR A 127 17.99 -25.92 -6.94
CA THR A 127 18.84 -26.73 -6.07
C THR A 127 18.98 -26.08 -4.70
N GLY A 128 19.22 -26.89 -3.66
CA GLY A 128 19.44 -26.38 -2.30
C GLY A 128 20.57 -25.33 -2.22
N ALA A 129 21.63 -25.49 -3.02
CA ALA A 129 22.73 -24.52 -3.08
C ALA A 129 22.28 -23.16 -3.64
N GLN A 130 21.43 -23.15 -4.68
CA GLN A 130 20.89 -21.92 -5.26
C GLN A 130 19.95 -21.22 -4.28
N ILE A 131 19.09 -21.96 -3.58
CA ILE A 131 18.18 -21.41 -2.56
C ILE A 131 18.98 -20.70 -1.45
N VAL A 132 20.03 -21.35 -0.94
CA VAL A 132 20.91 -20.75 0.08
C VAL A 132 21.57 -19.46 -0.43
N ALA A 133 22.05 -19.45 -1.67
CA ALA A 133 22.70 -18.28 -2.26
C ALA A 133 21.73 -17.10 -2.44
N VAL A 134 20.54 -17.34 -2.98
CA VAL A 134 19.50 -16.32 -3.19
C VAL A 134 19.04 -15.75 -1.86
N ARG A 135 18.71 -16.62 -0.90
CA ARG A 135 18.26 -16.20 0.43
C ARG A 135 19.30 -15.35 1.16
N ALA A 136 20.58 -15.74 1.11
CA ALA A 136 21.65 -14.94 1.70
C ALA A 136 21.75 -13.55 1.07
N ARG A 137 21.57 -13.45 -0.25
CA ARG A 137 21.58 -12.18 -0.96
C ARG A 137 20.37 -11.31 -0.62
N MET A 138 19.19 -11.90 -0.50
CA MET A 138 17.96 -11.21 -0.11
C MET A 138 18.03 -10.73 1.34
N LEU A 139 18.52 -11.55 2.28
CA LEU A 139 18.70 -11.14 3.67
C LEU A 139 19.68 -9.95 3.77
N ALA A 140 20.78 -10.00 3.02
CA ALA A 140 21.72 -8.89 2.97
C ALA A 140 21.11 -7.60 2.38
N LEU A 141 20.19 -7.71 1.43
CA LEU A 141 19.44 -6.56 0.91
C LEU A 141 18.47 -6.03 1.98
N ALA A 142 17.70 -6.92 2.62
CA ALA A 142 16.75 -6.56 3.67
C ALA A 142 17.41 -5.82 4.82
N ARG A 143 18.57 -6.29 5.30
CA ARG A 143 19.36 -5.59 6.33
C ARG A 143 19.80 -4.19 5.89
N ARG A 144 20.27 -4.03 4.65
CA ARG A 144 20.71 -2.71 4.13
C ARG A 144 19.57 -1.69 4.06
N HIS A 145 18.34 -2.15 3.91
CA HIS A 145 17.15 -1.31 3.83
C HIS A 145 16.35 -1.25 5.14
N GLY A 146 16.83 -1.90 6.21
CA GLY A 146 16.16 -1.90 7.51
C GLY A 146 14.84 -2.69 7.55
N TRP A 147 14.66 -3.67 6.66
CA TRP A 147 13.44 -4.49 6.59
C TRP A 147 13.43 -5.64 7.60
N VAL A 148 14.57 -5.91 8.26
CA VAL A 148 14.72 -6.99 9.23
C VAL A 148 15.47 -6.54 10.48
N GLU A 149 15.07 -7.06 11.64
CA GLU A 149 15.77 -6.88 12.92
C GLU A 149 16.62 -8.10 13.24
N GLY A 150 17.87 -7.83 13.63
CA GLY A 150 18.90 -8.83 13.97
C GLY A 150 18.91 -9.22 15.43
#